data_AF-M0K9M9-F1
#
_entry.id   AF-M0K9M9-F1
#
_cell.length_a   1.000
_cell.length_b   1.000
_cell.length_c   1.000
_cell.angle_alpha   90.00
_cell.angle_beta   90.00
_cell.angle_gamma   90.00
#
_symmetry.space_group_name_H-M   'P 1'
#
loop_
_entity.id
_entity.type
_entity.pdbx_description
1 polymer ?
#
loop_
_entity_poly.entity_id
_entity_poly.type
_entity_poly.pdbx_seq_one_letter_code
_entity_poly.pdbx_strand_id
1 'polypeptide(L)'
;MADVAVVGGGPAGLSAAQYAAKNDLETVAFDTDESWVHKAHLFNYPGVRSISGDEFLTIARGQTRDRGATLHETEVTDIEQTDDGFVLTTDDDEYTAEYVVLATGGDRSLAEDLGCAFTDEDVVDVTVDMETSVENVYATGAMGRAEKWQAVIAAGDGAAAVLDILSKEKGEYYHDFDMPSDVPEL
;
A
#
# COMPACT_ATOMS: atom_id res chain seq x y z
N MET A 1 -1.74 -17.59 4.86
CA MET A 1 -1.32 -16.93 3.62
C MET A 1 -2.28 -15.79 3.44
N ALA A 2 -1.78 -14.58 3.25
CA ALA A 2 -2.60 -13.41 2.97
C ALA A 2 -2.90 -13.36 1.46
N ASP A 3 -3.97 -12.68 1.08
CA ASP A 3 -4.18 -12.30 -0.31
C ASP A 3 -3.20 -11.17 -0.67
N VAL A 4 -3.11 -10.15 0.20
CA VAL A 4 -2.28 -8.95 -0.05
C VAL A 4 -1.33 -8.68 1.11
N ALA A 5 -0.03 -8.59 0.80
CA ALA A 5 0.97 -8.02 1.69
C ALA A 5 1.30 -6.57 1.29
N VAL A 6 1.23 -5.65 2.26
CA VAL A 6 1.56 -4.24 2.06
C VAL A 6 2.81 -3.87 2.85
N VAL A 7 3.85 -3.38 2.17
CA VAL A 7 5.14 -3.08 2.79
C VAL A 7 5.35 -1.57 2.88
N GLY A 8 5.17 -1.02 4.08
CA GLY A 8 5.35 0.40 4.42
C GLY A 8 4.07 1.06 4.93
N GLY A 9 4.10 1.64 6.14
CA GLY A 9 2.94 2.29 6.77
C GLY A 9 2.80 3.79 6.53
N GLY A 10 3.16 4.26 5.33
CA GLY A 10 2.86 5.63 4.90
C GLY A 10 1.43 5.79 4.36
N PRO A 11 1.07 6.98 3.85
CA PRO A 11 -0.26 7.21 3.26
C PRO A 11 -0.62 6.22 2.14
N ALA A 12 0.37 5.80 1.33
CA ALA A 12 0.15 4.81 0.26
C ALA A 12 -0.20 3.43 0.82
N GLY A 13 0.65 2.88 1.69
CA GLY A 13 0.42 1.53 2.21
C GLY A 13 -0.78 1.45 3.15
N LEU A 14 -1.03 2.46 3.99
CA LEU A 14 -2.23 2.48 4.83
C LEU A 14 -3.52 2.56 3.99
N SER A 15 -3.49 3.31 2.88
CA SER A 15 -4.60 3.34 1.90
C SER A 15 -4.80 1.99 1.23
N ALA A 16 -3.72 1.38 0.71
CA ALA A 16 -3.78 0.05 0.10
C ALA A 16 -4.34 -0.99 1.09
N ALA A 17 -3.77 -1.08 2.29
CA ALA A 17 -4.21 -2.02 3.30
C ALA A 17 -5.68 -1.80 3.70
N GLN A 18 -6.12 -0.54 3.79
CA GLN A 18 -7.52 -0.21 4.07
C GLN A 18 -8.45 -0.67 2.94
N TYR A 19 -8.11 -0.38 1.69
CA TYR A 19 -8.91 -0.77 0.52
C TYR A 19 -9.01 -2.29 0.41
N ALA A 20 -7.90 -3.00 0.63
CA ALA A 20 -7.85 -4.45 0.49
C ALA A 20 -8.72 -5.12 1.56
N ALA A 21 -8.46 -4.79 2.83
CA ALA A 21 -9.21 -5.35 3.95
C ALA A 21 -10.70 -4.99 3.91
N LYS A 22 -11.05 -3.75 3.49
CA LYS A 22 -12.46 -3.35 3.33
C LYS A 22 -13.20 -4.22 2.32
N ASN A 23 -12.51 -4.71 1.29
CA ASN A 23 -13.07 -5.52 0.22
C ASN A 23 -12.82 -7.02 0.44
N ASP A 24 -12.74 -7.43 1.70
CA ASP A 24 -12.67 -8.83 2.17
C ASP A 24 -11.42 -9.61 1.72
N LEU A 25 -10.34 -8.92 1.33
CA LEU A 25 -9.04 -9.56 1.10
C LEU A 25 -8.30 -9.74 2.43
N GLU A 26 -7.81 -10.95 2.71
CA GLU A 26 -6.92 -11.24 3.83
C GLU A 26 -5.64 -10.40 3.68
N THR A 27 -5.50 -9.36 4.51
CA THR A 27 -4.49 -8.33 4.32
C THR A 27 -3.53 -8.27 5.50
N VAL A 28 -2.23 -8.35 5.21
CA VAL A 28 -1.15 -8.07 6.17
C VAL A 28 -0.39 -6.82 5.75
N ALA A 29 -0.08 -5.94 6.70
CA ALA A 29 0.64 -4.70 6.44
C ALA A 29 1.81 -4.56 7.42
N PHE A 30 2.96 -4.15 6.90
CA PHE A 30 4.20 -3.97 7.66
C PHE A 30 4.52 -2.48 7.74
N ASP A 31 4.68 -1.97 8.96
CA ASP A 31 4.80 -0.55 9.24
C ASP A 31 5.95 -0.28 10.20
N THR A 32 6.97 0.47 9.77
CA THR A 32 8.10 0.84 10.63
C THR A 32 7.83 2.08 11.49
N ASP A 33 6.69 2.76 11.30
CA ASP A 33 6.37 4.07 11.89
C ASP A 33 7.39 5.18 11.56
N GLU A 34 8.16 5.02 10.47
CA GLU A 34 9.19 5.99 10.07
C GLU A 34 8.77 6.92 8.91
N SER A 35 7.46 6.98 8.62
CA SER A 35 6.94 7.78 7.51
C SER A 35 7.36 9.24 7.59
N TRP A 36 7.83 9.83 6.48
CA TRP A 36 8.19 11.25 6.43
C TRP A 36 7.03 12.20 6.76
N VAL A 37 5.80 11.69 6.70
CA VAL A 37 4.58 12.43 7.06
C VAL A 37 4.60 12.88 8.52
N HIS A 38 5.26 12.19 9.45
CA HIS A 38 5.43 12.66 10.84
C HIS A 38 5.99 14.09 10.94
N LYS A 39 6.81 14.51 9.97
CA LYS A 39 7.42 15.85 9.93
C LYS A 39 6.53 16.91 9.29
N ALA A 40 5.36 16.54 8.80
CA ALA A 40 4.47 17.39 8.02
C ALA A 40 3.29 17.93 8.84
N HIS A 41 2.70 19.01 8.32
CA HIS A 41 1.37 19.47 8.69
C HIS A 41 0.56 19.65 7.40
N LEU A 42 -0.57 18.97 7.29
CA LEU A 42 -1.32 18.85 6.04
C LEU A 42 -2.43 19.90 5.99
N PHE A 43 -2.30 20.84 5.05
CA PHE A 43 -3.34 21.80 4.66
C PHE A 43 -3.94 21.52 3.27
N ASN A 44 -3.36 20.54 2.57
CA ASN A 44 -3.55 20.27 1.16
C ASN A 44 -4.06 18.85 0.89
N TYR A 45 -4.70 18.24 1.88
CA TYR A 45 -5.43 16.98 1.74
C TYR A 45 -6.93 17.30 1.66
N PRO A 46 -7.57 17.24 0.47
CA PRO A 46 -8.98 17.59 0.32
C PRO A 46 -9.88 16.86 1.31
N GLY A 47 -10.84 17.59 1.90
CA GLY A 47 -11.69 17.06 2.98
C GLY A 47 -11.11 17.27 4.39
N VAL A 48 -9.80 17.48 4.51
CA VAL A 48 -9.12 17.79 5.78
C VAL A 48 -8.71 19.25 5.80
N ARG A 49 -9.21 20.01 6.79
CA ARG A 49 -8.91 21.45 6.89
C ARG A 49 -7.48 21.73 7.35
N SER A 50 -7.00 20.95 8.31
CA SER A 50 -5.70 21.10 8.96
C SER A 50 -5.49 19.90 9.87
N ILE A 51 -4.40 19.16 9.69
CA ILE A 51 -4.06 18.02 10.54
C ILE A 51 -2.54 17.89 10.64
N SER A 52 -2.04 17.47 11.80
CA SER A 52 -0.63 17.10 11.92
C SER A 52 -0.36 15.77 11.23
N GLY A 53 0.88 15.53 10.81
CA GLY A 53 1.28 14.24 10.26
C GLY A 53 1.04 13.06 11.20
N ASP A 54 1.38 13.23 12.48
CA ASP A 54 1.17 12.22 13.52
C ASP A 54 -0.32 11.85 13.66
N GLU A 55 -1.19 12.85 13.70
CA GLU A 55 -2.64 12.65 13.81
C GLU A 55 -3.20 11.98 12.55
N PHE A 56 -2.71 12.37 11.36
CA PHE A 56 -3.10 11.74 10.10
C PHE A 56 -2.77 10.25 10.10
N LEU A 57 -1.53 9.86 10.46
CA LEU A 57 -1.10 8.47 10.49
C LEU A 57 -1.83 7.66 11.56
N THR A 58 -2.07 8.26 12.74
CA THR A 58 -2.86 7.64 13.82
C THR A 58 -4.27 7.30 13.33
N ILE A 59 -4.95 8.23 12.66
CA ILE A 59 -6.29 8.02 12.10
C ILE A 59 -6.24 6.96 11.00
N ALA A 60 -5.30 7.06 10.05
CA ALA A 60 -5.18 6.13 8.94
C ALA A 60 -4.96 4.69 9.42
N ARG A 61 -4.06 4.45 10.38
CA ARG A 61 -3.87 3.13 11.01
C ARG A 61 -5.12 2.63 11.70
N GLY A 62 -5.84 3.51 12.40
CA GLY A 62 -7.12 3.16 13.01
C GLY A 62 -8.13 2.68 11.96
N GLN A 63 -8.30 3.44 10.89
CA GLN A 63 -9.17 3.08 9.78
C GLN A 63 -8.79 1.75 9.13
N THR A 64 -7.50 1.49 8.92
CA THR A 64 -7.03 0.23 8.35
C THR A 64 -7.35 -0.95 9.26
N ARG A 65 -7.10 -0.83 10.58
CA ARG A 65 -7.43 -1.88 11.57
C ARG A 65 -8.94 -2.10 11.68
N ASP A 66 -9.74 -1.03 11.66
CA ASP A 66 -11.19 -1.09 11.72
C ASP A 66 -11.80 -1.86 10.53
N ARG A 67 -11.06 -1.97 9.41
CA ARG A 67 -11.45 -2.76 8.23
C ARG A 67 -10.90 -4.18 8.22
N GLY A 68 -10.14 -4.58 9.25
CA GLY A 68 -9.69 -5.96 9.43
C GLY A 68 -8.28 -6.27 8.94
N ALA A 69 -7.52 -5.29 8.46
CA ALA A 69 -6.12 -5.53 8.10
C ALA A 69 -5.27 -5.78 9.35
N THR A 70 -4.37 -6.77 9.27
CA THR A 70 -3.40 -7.06 10.34
C THR A 70 -2.17 -6.17 10.15
N LEU A 71 -1.85 -5.33 11.13
CA LEU A 71 -0.71 -4.43 11.09
C LEU A 71 0.41 -4.94 12.00
N HIS A 72 1.56 -5.24 11.40
CA HIS A 72 2.80 -5.59 12.09
C HIS A 72 3.71 -4.35 12.13
N GLU A 73 4.12 -3.96 13.34
CA GLU A 73 5.08 -2.87 13.52
C GLU A 73 6.51 -3.41 13.36
N THR A 74 6.91 -3.70 12.12
CA THR A 74 8.21 -4.29 11.77
C THR A 74 8.62 -3.90 10.35
N GLU A 75 9.92 -4.00 10.08
CA GLU A 75 10.48 -3.89 8.75
C GLU A 75 10.40 -5.24 8.02
N VAL A 76 10.14 -5.18 6.71
CA VAL A 76 10.36 -6.31 5.79
C VAL A 76 11.72 -6.10 5.16
N THR A 77 12.61 -7.08 5.33
CA THR A 77 14.01 -6.99 4.92
C THR A 77 14.27 -7.67 3.59
N ASP A 78 13.39 -8.57 3.16
CA ASP A 78 13.54 -9.34 1.92
C ASP A 78 12.18 -9.83 1.41
N ILE A 79 12.05 -9.98 0.10
CA ILE A 79 10.86 -10.55 -0.55
C ILE A 79 11.31 -11.48 -1.68
N GLU A 80 10.89 -12.73 -1.61
CA GLU A 80 11.19 -13.75 -2.60
C GLU A 80 9.93 -14.18 -3.35
N GLN A 81 10.01 -14.24 -4.68
CA GLN A 81 8.97 -14.86 -5.49
C GLN A 81 9.08 -16.38 -5.46
N THR A 82 7.95 -17.04 -5.30
CA THR A 82 7.80 -18.50 -5.25
C THR A 82 6.77 -18.98 -6.28
N ASP A 83 6.63 -20.29 -6.44
CA ASP A 83 5.62 -20.87 -7.33
C ASP A 83 4.17 -20.57 -6.88
N ASP A 84 3.97 -20.29 -5.58
CA ASP A 84 2.66 -20.08 -4.95
C ASP A 84 2.44 -18.61 -4.51
N GLY A 85 3.22 -17.64 -5.00
CA GLY A 85 3.13 -16.22 -4.60
C GLY A 85 4.46 -15.69 -4.05
N PHE A 86 4.43 -14.98 -2.93
CA PHE A 86 5.59 -14.31 -2.35
C PHE A 86 5.82 -14.71 -0.89
N VAL A 87 7.08 -14.78 -0.49
CA VAL A 87 7.52 -14.88 0.90
C VAL A 87 8.13 -13.54 1.29
N LEU A 88 7.64 -12.93 2.37
CA LEU A 88 8.17 -11.71 2.95
C LEU A 88 8.88 -12.06 4.26
N THR A 89 10.13 -11.64 4.37
CA THR A 89 10.97 -11.90 5.55
C THR A 89 11.06 -10.66 6.41
N THR A 90 10.88 -10.85 7.72
CA THR A 90 11.13 -9.85 8.76
C THR A 90 12.22 -10.38 9.70
N ASP A 91 12.66 -9.56 10.66
CA ASP A 91 13.68 -9.99 11.64
C ASP A 91 13.21 -11.20 12.48
N ASP A 92 11.92 -11.31 12.75
CA ASP A 92 11.36 -12.29 13.68
C ASP A 92 10.61 -13.45 12.99
N ASP A 93 10.02 -13.20 11.82
CA ASP A 93 9.06 -14.11 11.17
C ASP A 93 9.09 -14.03 9.64
N GLU A 94 8.51 -15.05 8.99
CA GLU A 94 8.21 -15.10 7.56
C GLU A 94 6.71 -15.09 7.31
N TYR A 95 6.28 -14.42 6.25
CA TYR A 95 4.88 -14.26 5.86
C TYR A 95 4.70 -14.61 4.39
N THR A 96 3.52 -15.10 4.01
CA THR A 96 3.22 -15.42 2.61
C THR A 96 2.02 -14.62 2.09
N ALA A 97 2.11 -14.17 0.85
CA ALA A 97 1.05 -13.44 0.17
C ALA A 97 0.98 -13.72 -1.34
N GLU A 98 -0.19 -13.57 -1.95
CA GLU A 98 -0.36 -13.69 -3.40
C GLU A 98 0.04 -12.41 -4.14
N TYR A 99 -0.28 -11.25 -3.55
CA TYR A 99 0.05 -9.92 -4.07
C TYR A 99 0.94 -9.15 -3.10
N VAL A 100 1.84 -8.33 -3.64
CA VAL A 100 2.71 -7.44 -2.85
C VAL A 100 2.52 -6.00 -3.29
N VAL A 101 2.25 -5.10 -2.34
CA VAL A 101 2.22 -3.66 -2.55
C VAL A 101 3.39 -3.01 -1.83
N LEU A 102 4.39 -2.58 -2.61
CA LEU A 102 5.55 -1.85 -2.14
C LEU A 102 5.19 -0.37 -1.92
N ALA A 103 5.28 0.07 -0.67
CA ALA A 103 4.92 1.40 -0.20
C ALA A 103 5.97 2.02 0.76
N THR A 104 7.23 1.58 0.69
CA THR A 104 8.40 2.03 1.48
C THR A 104 8.93 3.43 1.09
N GLY A 105 8.12 4.24 0.39
CA GLY A 105 8.44 5.61 0.07
C GLY A 105 9.54 5.71 -1.00
N GLY A 106 10.69 6.28 -0.64
CA GLY A 106 11.81 6.49 -1.56
C GLY A 106 12.80 5.34 -1.59
N ASP A 107 12.67 4.36 -0.69
CA ASP A 107 13.46 3.14 -0.73
C ASP A 107 12.94 2.22 -1.84
N ARG A 108 13.84 1.72 -2.67
CA ARG A 108 13.53 0.88 -3.83
C ARG A 108 14.29 -0.45 -3.80
N SER A 109 15.04 -0.73 -2.73
CA SER A 109 15.86 -1.94 -2.59
C SER A 109 15.06 -3.21 -2.83
N LEU A 110 13.92 -3.38 -2.16
CA LEU A 110 13.04 -4.54 -2.35
C LEU A 110 12.54 -4.69 -3.80
N ALA A 111 12.29 -3.58 -4.51
CA ALA A 111 11.89 -3.63 -5.92
C ALA A 111 13.08 -4.01 -6.83
N GLU A 112 14.29 -3.56 -6.50
CA GLU A 112 15.52 -3.95 -7.21
C GLU A 112 15.79 -5.45 -7.04
N ASP A 113 15.67 -5.96 -5.80
CA ASP A 113 15.90 -7.37 -5.46
C ASP A 113 14.87 -8.30 -6.13
N LEU A 114 13.60 -7.86 -6.21
CA LEU A 114 12.55 -8.54 -6.98
C LEU A 114 12.75 -8.46 -8.51
N GLY A 115 13.69 -7.65 -9.00
CA GLY A 115 13.95 -7.48 -10.42
C GLY A 115 12.90 -6.66 -11.16
N CYS A 116 12.20 -5.75 -10.47
CA CYS A 116 11.31 -4.79 -11.11
C CYS A 116 12.08 -3.91 -12.11
N ALA A 117 11.44 -3.53 -13.21
CA ALA A 117 11.99 -2.59 -14.17
C ALA A 117 11.99 -1.16 -13.58
N PHE A 118 12.97 -0.36 -14.01
CA PHE A 118 13.11 1.03 -13.63
C PHE A 118 13.13 1.91 -14.88
N THR A 119 12.63 3.13 -14.74
CA THR A 119 12.66 4.14 -15.80
C THR A 119 14.03 4.84 -15.87
N ASP A 120 14.24 5.67 -16.89
CA ASP A 120 15.44 6.51 -17.02
C ASP A 120 15.57 7.58 -15.89
N GLU A 121 14.54 7.75 -15.06
CA GLU A 121 14.54 8.66 -13.89
C GLU A 121 14.85 7.94 -12.56
N ASP A 122 15.36 6.70 -12.62
CA ASP A 122 15.72 5.87 -11.45
C ASP A 122 14.53 5.64 -10.49
N VAL A 123 13.34 5.46 -11.05
CA VAL A 123 12.12 5.09 -10.33
C VAL A 123 11.53 3.81 -10.88
N VAL A 124 10.78 3.07 -10.05
CA VAL A 124 10.15 1.82 -10.46
C VAL A 124 9.17 2.13 -11.60
N ASP A 125 9.31 1.41 -12.72
CA ASP A 125 8.41 1.54 -13.86
C ASP A 125 7.08 0.85 -13.53
N VAL A 126 6.00 1.61 -13.58
CA VAL A 126 4.67 1.14 -13.19
C VAL A 126 3.61 1.57 -14.20
N THR A 127 2.56 0.77 -14.30
CA THR A 127 1.36 1.12 -15.06
C THR A 127 0.58 2.26 -14.37
N VAL A 128 -0.49 2.75 -15.03
CA VAL A 128 -1.40 3.72 -14.39
C VAL A 128 -2.09 3.15 -13.15
N ASP A 129 -2.16 1.83 -13.06
CA ASP A 129 -2.76 1.05 -11.98
C ASP A 129 -1.71 0.62 -10.93
N MET A 130 -0.49 1.17 -11.01
CA MET A 130 0.65 0.96 -10.11
C MET A 130 1.30 -0.43 -10.16
N GLU A 131 0.88 -1.30 -11.08
CA GLU A 131 1.52 -2.60 -11.27
C GLU A 131 2.93 -2.42 -11.86
N THR A 132 3.91 -3.16 -11.34
CA THR A 132 5.29 -3.17 -11.83
C THR A 132 5.46 -4.13 -13.02
N SER A 133 6.69 -4.32 -13.48
CA SER A 133 7.01 -5.35 -14.48
C SER A 133 6.98 -6.79 -13.92
N VAL A 134 6.93 -6.95 -12.60
CA VAL A 134 6.80 -8.25 -11.93
C VAL A 134 5.32 -8.45 -11.65
N GLU A 135 4.74 -9.51 -12.21
CA GLU A 135 3.33 -9.85 -12.04
C GLU A 135 2.96 -9.92 -10.55
N ASN A 136 1.83 -9.30 -10.19
CA ASN A 136 1.29 -9.22 -8.83
C ASN A 136 2.13 -8.42 -7.82
N VAL A 137 3.16 -7.69 -8.29
CA VAL A 137 3.89 -6.70 -7.49
C VAL A 137 3.51 -5.29 -7.94
N TYR A 138 3.13 -4.46 -6.98
CA TYR A 138 2.75 -3.05 -7.19
C TYR A 138 3.75 -2.15 -6.46
N ALA A 139 4.04 -0.98 -7.03
CA ALA A 139 4.88 0.04 -6.38
C ALA A 139 4.16 1.39 -6.35
N THR A 140 4.13 2.03 -5.18
CA THR A 140 3.23 3.16 -4.93
C THR A 140 3.95 4.40 -4.40
N GLY A 141 3.33 5.56 -4.60
CA GLY A 141 3.82 6.82 -4.05
C GLY A 141 5.17 7.24 -4.63
N ALA A 142 6.17 7.44 -3.77
CA ALA A 142 7.48 7.96 -4.19
C ALA A 142 8.32 6.92 -4.96
N MET A 143 7.96 5.63 -4.96
CA MET A 143 8.70 4.60 -5.70
C MET A 143 8.61 4.79 -7.21
N GLY A 144 7.40 5.04 -7.73
CA GLY A 144 7.14 5.23 -9.16
C GLY A 144 7.16 6.69 -9.61
N ARG A 145 7.66 7.62 -8.77
CA ARG A 145 7.65 9.06 -9.05
C ARG A 145 8.95 9.72 -8.57
N ALA A 146 9.76 10.21 -9.52
CA ALA A 146 11.06 10.82 -9.21
C ALA A 146 10.91 12.10 -8.37
N GLU A 147 9.87 12.88 -8.68
CA GLU A 147 9.55 14.14 -8.02
C GLU A 147 8.04 14.24 -7.73
N LYS A 148 7.64 15.29 -6.98
CA LYS A 148 6.23 15.63 -6.65
C LYS A 148 5.54 14.62 -5.72
N TRP A 149 6.08 14.49 -4.52
CA TRP A 149 5.48 13.67 -3.48
C TRP A 149 4.47 14.46 -2.66
N GLN A 150 3.27 13.91 -2.49
CA GLN A 150 2.22 14.45 -1.61
C GLN A 150 1.43 13.29 -1.00
N ALA A 151 0.96 13.46 0.24
CA ALA A 151 0.20 12.43 0.94
C ALA A 151 -1.06 11.99 0.16
N VAL A 152 -1.75 12.93 -0.49
CA VAL A 152 -2.95 12.62 -1.30
C VAL A 152 -2.63 11.83 -2.57
N ILE A 153 -1.47 12.07 -3.18
CA ILE A 153 -1.02 11.31 -4.37
C ILE A 153 -0.68 9.89 -3.93
N ALA A 154 0.12 9.76 -2.87
CA ALA A 154 0.50 8.47 -2.31
C ALA A 154 -0.73 7.63 -1.91
N ALA A 155 -1.69 8.22 -1.19
CA ALA A 155 -2.93 7.53 -0.82
C ALA A 155 -3.75 7.10 -2.05
N GLY A 156 -3.80 7.92 -3.09
CA GLY A 156 -4.46 7.57 -4.35
C GLY A 156 -3.78 6.40 -5.07
N ASP A 157 -2.45 6.39 -5.13
CA ASP A 157 -1.67 5.30 -5.72
C ASP A 157 -1.94 3.97 -4.97
N GLY A 158 -1.98 4.00 -3.63
CA GLY A 158 -2.32 2.83 -2.82
C GLY A 158 -3.72 2.27 -3.12
N ALA A 159 -4.71 3.15 -3.30
CA ALA A 159 -6.07 2.72 -3.67
C ALA A 159 -6.13 2.16 -5.10
N ALA A 160 -5.41 2.77 -6.06
CA ALA A 160 -5.35 2.32 -7.44
C ALA A 160 -4.78 0.90 -7.55
N ALA A 161 -3.66 0.63 -6.85
CA ALA A 161 -3.04 -0.69 -6.80
C ALA A 161 -4.06 -1.78 -6.37
N VAL A 162 -4.83 -1.50 -5.32
CA VAL A 162 -5.78 -2.49 -4.79
C VAL A 162 -7.03 -2.64 -5.66
N LEU A 163 -7.49 -1.58 -6.32
CA LEU A 163 -8.59 -1.69 -7.29
C LEU A 163 -8.19 -2.57 -8.48
N ASP A 164 -6.93 -2.54 -8.89
CA ASP A 164 -6.40 -3.46 -9.91
C ASP A 164 -6.34 -4.91 -9.42
N ILE A 165 -5.80 -5.14 -8.21
CA ILE A 165 -5.83 -6.47 -7.55
C ILE A 165 -7.27 -7.02 -7.53
N LEU A 166 -8.23 -6.23 -7.05
CA LEU A 166 -9.63 -6.62 -6.99
C LEU A 166 -10.23 -6.88 -8.38
N SER A 167 -9.78 -6.15 -9.40
CA SER A 167 -10.22 -6.37 -10.78
C SER A 167 -9.69 -7.70 -11.34
N LYS A 168 -8.44 -8.05 -11.01
CA LYS A 168 -7.85 -9.36 -11.36
C LYS A 168 -8.58 -10.50 -10.69
N GLU A 169 -8.79 -10.42 -9.37
CA GLU A 169 -9.51 -11.42 -8.58
C GLU A 169 -10.93 -11.69 -9.10
N LYS A 170 -11.62 -10.63 -9.57
CA LYS A 170 -13.00 -10.75 -10.08
C LYS A 170 -13.07 -11.08 -11.57
N GLY A 171 -11.95 -10.96 -12.30
CA GLY A 171 -11.90 -11.12 -13.75
C GLY A 171 -12.67 -10.04 -14.52
N GLU A 172 -12.99 -8.90 -13.88
CA GLU A 172 -13.67 -7.75 -14.46
C GLU A 172 -13.27 -6.46 -13.74
N TYR A 173 -13.45 -5.30 -14.39
CA TYR A 173 -13.14 -4.01 -13.76
C TYR A 173 -13.98 -3.81 -12.49
N TYR A 174 -13.29 -3.57 -11.37
CA TYR A 174 -13.92 -3.37 -10.08
C TYR A 174 -13.93 -1.89 -9.66
N HIS A 175 -15.03 -1.49 -9.03
CA HIS A 175 -15.15 -0.21 -8.37
C HIS A 175 -15.66 -0.41 -6.94
N ASP A 176 -15.02 0.25 -6.00
CA ASP A 176 -15.42 0.22 -4.60
C ASP A 176 -16.34 1.41 -4.28
N PHE A 177 -17.65 1.20 -4.40
CA PHE A 177 -18.68 2.18 -4.03
C PHE A 177 -19.50 1.67 -2.86
N ASP A 178 -19.49 2.42 -1.76
CA ASP A 178 -20.49 2.26 -0.70
C ASP A 178 -21.75 3.03 -1.10
N MET A 179 -22.91 2.38 -0.99
CA MET A 179 -24.21 3.01 -1.10
C MET A 179 -24.66 3.52 0.28
N PRO A 180 -25.55 4.52 0.36
CA PRO A 180 -26.10 4.97 1.65
C PRO A 180 -26.77 3.85 2.48
N SER A 181 -27.18 2.75 1.84
CA SER A 181 -27.70 1.54 2.50
C SER A 181 -26.64 0.72 3.24
N ASP A 182 -25.36 0.91 2.88
CA ASP A 182 -24.25 0.08 3.34
C ASP A 182 -23.60 0.68 4.59
N VAL A 183 -23.97 1.91 4.96
CA VAL A 183 -23.56 2.56 6.20
C VAL A 183 -24.31 1.89 7.36
N PRO A 184 -23.61 1.22 8.30
CA PRO A 184 -24.27 0.68 9.49
C PRO A 184 -25.00 1.81 10.23
N GLU A 185 -26.25 1.56 10.67
CA GLU A 185 -26.91 2.49 11.59
C GLU A 185 -26.06 2.61 12.86
N LEU A 186 -25.51 3.81 13.11
CA LEU A 186 -24.73 4.13 14.30
C LEU A 186 -25.60 4.12 15.57
#